data_AF-B7HYC9-F1
#
_entry.id   AF-B7HYC9-F1
#
_cell.length_a   1.000
_cell.length_b   1.000
_cell.length_c   1.000
_cell.angle_alpha   90.00
_cell.angle_beta   90.00
_cell.angle_gamma   90.00
#
_symmetry.space_group_name_H-M   'P 1'
#
loop_
_entity.id
_entity.type
_entity.pdbx_description
1 polymer ?
#
loop_
_entity_poly.entity_id
_entity_poly.type
_entity_poly.pdbx_seq_one_letter_code
_entity_poly.pdbx_strand_id
1 'polypeptide(L)'
;MRFDEAYSGKVFIKSHPSFEESKVVIYGMPMDWTVSYRPGSRFGPARIREVSIGLEEYSPYLDRELEEVKYFDAGDIPLPFGNAQRSLDMIEEYVSKLLDADKFPLGLGGEHLVSWPIFKAMAKKYPDLAIIHMDAHTDLRESYEGEPLSHSTPIRKVCDLIGPENVYSFGIRSGMKEEFEWAKEVGMNLYKFDVLEPLKEVLPKLAGRPVYVTIDIDVLDPAHAPGTGTLEAGGITSKELLDSIVAIANSNINVVGADLVEVAPVYDHSDQTPVAASKFVREMLLGWVK
;
A
#
# COMPACT_ATOMS: atom_id res chain seq x y z
N MET A 1 36.69 5.07 -1.82
CA MET A 1 35.76 4.79 -2.93
C MET A 1 34.49 4.23 -2.29
N ARG A 2 33.34 4.89 -2.45
CA ARG A 2 32.04 4.38 -1.96
C ARG A 2 31.38 3.63 -3.12
N PHE A 3 30.78 2.47 -2.84
CA PHE A 3 30.01 1.74 -3.84
C PHE A 3 28.67 2.44 -4.11
N ASP A 4 28.05 2.12 -5.24
CA ASP A 4 26.72 2.63 -5.60
C ASP A 4 25.71 2.28 -4.51
N GLU A 5 25.05 3.30 -3.96
CA GLU A 5 24.07 3.13 -2.89
C GLU A 5 22.82 2.41 -3.37
N ALA A 6 22.56 2.44 -4.68
CA ALA A 6 21.44 1.76 -5.33
C ALA A 6 21.47 0.23 -5.16
N TYR A 7 22.57 -0.36 -4.68
CA TYR A 7 22.69 -1.79 -4.37
C TYR A 7 23.12 -2.04 -2.91
N SER A 8 22.87 -1.09 -2.01
CA SER A 8 23.29 -1.17 -0.61
C SER A 8 22.33 -1.94 0.30
N GLY A 9 21.08 -2.18 -0.14
CA GLY A 9 20.00 -2.75 0.68
C GLY A 9 19.38 -1.77 1.67
N LYS A 10 19.89 -0.53 1.73
CA LYS A 10 19.33 0.56 2.56
C LYS A 10 18.29 1.39 1.81
N VAL A 11 18.32 1.31 0.48
CA VAL A 11 17.36 1.88 -0.46
C VAL A 11 16.89 0.75 -1.37
N PHE A 12 15.73 0.95 -1.99
CA PHE A 12 15.23 0.05 -3.02
C PHE A 12 16.22 -0.01 -4.19
N ILE A 13 16.46 -1.21 -4.72
CA ILE A 13 17.43 -1.46 -5.80
C ILE A 13 17.29 -0.43 -6.92
N LYS A 14 18.36 0.09 -7.52
CA LYS A 14 18.30 1.05 -8.65
C LYS A 14 17.63 2.41 -8.37
N SER A 15 17.35 2.77 -7.12
CA SER A 15 16.85 4.11 -6.80
C SER A 15 17.82 5.20 -7.28
N HIS A 16 17.29 6.24 -7.90
CA HIS A 16 18.02 7.42 -8.35
C HIS A 16 18.44 8.30 -7.16
N PRO A 17 19.63 8.92 -7.16
CA PRO A 17 20.13 9.71 -6.02
C PRO A 17 19.54 11.13 -5.92
N SER A 18 18.86 11.62 -6.96
CA SER A 18 18.27 12.97 -6.98
C SER A 18 16.75 12.91 -6.84
N PHE A 19 16.25 13.61 -5.83
CA PHE A 19 14.83 13.85 -5.61
C PHE A 19 14.20 14.69 -6.74
N GLU A 20 14.91 15.74 -7.18
CA GLU A 20 14.43 16.69 -8.19
C GLU A 20 14.17 15.99 -9.53
N GLU A 21 15.10 15.12 -9.96
CA GLU A 21 15.01 14.39 -11.23
C GLU A 21 14.05 13.19 -11.20
N SER A 22 13.61 12.78 -10.01
CA SER A 22 12.75 11.60 -9.85
C SER A 22 11.27 11.98 -9.90
N LYS A 23 10.47 11.20 -10.63
CA LYS A 23 9.01 11.39 -10.68
C LYS A 23 8.32 10.75 -9.47
N VAL A 24 8.91 9.69 -8.95
CA VAL A 24 8.36 8.87 -7.86
C VAL A 24 9.26 9.01 -6.64
N VAL A 25 8.64 8.99 -5.46
CA VAL A 25 9.35 8.95 -4.19
C VAL A 25 8.86 7.75 -3.39
N ILE A 26 9.76 6.80 -3.14
CA ILE A 26 9.58 5.74 -2.17
C ILE A 26 9.90 6.30 -0.78
N TYR A 27 9.07 6.00 0.20
CA TYR A 27 9.30 6.40 1.58
C TYR A 27 8.72 5.37 2.55
N GLY A 28 9.37 5.18 3.68
CA GLY A 28 8.93 4.24 4.71
C GLY A 28 8.18 4.91 5.85
N MET A 29 7.18 4.23 6.38
CA MET A 29 6.36 4.62 7.52
C MET A 29 6.43 3.52 8.60
N PRO A 30 7.57 3.36 9.30
CA PRO A 30 7.83 2.23 10.19
C PRO A 30 7.09 2.36 11.54
N MET A 31 5.78 2.09 11.52
CA MET A 31 4.88 2.23 12.66
C MET A 31 4.03 0.97 12.82
N ASP A 32 3.89 0.46 14.05
CA ASP A 32 2.99 -0.65 14.41
C ASP A 32 2.41 -0.47 15.84
N TRP A 33 2.14 0.79 16.22
CA TRP A 33 1.74 1.19 17.58
C TRP A 33 0.34 0.71 17.98
N THR A 34 -0.52 0.43 17.00
CA THR A 34 -1.95 0.13 17.20
C THR A 34 -2.31 -1.28 16.77
N VAL A 35 -1.32 -2.09 16.39
CA VAL A 35 -1.50 -3.51 16.04
C VAL A 35 -2.08 -4.29 17.23
N SER A 36 -3.05 -5.16 16.91
CA SER A 36 -3.81 -5.93 17.90
C SER A 36 -3.16 -7.28 18.25
N TYR A 37 -2.73 -8.04 17.24
CA TYR A 37 -2.32 -9.44 17.44
C TYR A 37 -0.81 -9.66 17.44
N ARG A 38 -0.11 -9.27 16.36
CA ARG A 38 1.30 -9.61 16.13
C ARG A 38 2.13 -8.39 15.70
N PRO A 39 2.90 -7.76 16.60
CA PRO A 39 3.74 -6.62 16.24
C PRO A 39 4.94 -7.05 15.40
N GLY A 40 5.53 -6.11 14.65
CA GLY A 40 6.70 -6.36 13.82
C GLY A 40 6.63 -5.73 12.43
N SER A 41 5.47 -5.20 12.03
CA SER A 41 5.32 -4.54 10.73
C SER A 41 6.14 -3.25 10.61
N ARG A 42 6.55 -2.62 11.73
CA ARG A 42 7.52 -1.51 11.70
C ARG A 42 8.85 -1.84 11.01
N PHE A 43 9.20 -3.12 10.90
CA PHE A 43 10.43 -3.59 10.24
C PHE A 43 10.23 -3.92 8.74
N GLY A 44 8.98 -3.90 8.26
CA GLY A 44 8.62 -4.16 6.87
C GLY A 44 9.37 -3.27 5.87
N PRO A 45 9.35 -1.92 6.01
CA PRO A 45 9.98 -1.02 5.03
C PRO A 45 11.46 -1.31 4.81
N ALA A 46 12.21 -1.55 5.90
CA ALA A 46 13.62 -1.88 5.83
C ALA A 46 13.85 -3.23 5.14
N ARG A 47 13.05 -4.26 5.46
CA ARG A 47 13.22 -5.58 4.87
C ARG A 47 12.86 -5.62 3.39
N ILE A 48 11.82 -4.93 2.97
CA ILE A 48 11.40 -4.80 1.56
C ILE A 48 12.55 -4.23 0.71
N ARG A 49 13.26 -3.21 1.22
CA ARG A 49 14.44 -2.64 0.57
C ARG A 49 15.60 -3.62 0.53
N GLU A 50 15.89 -4.28 1.64
CA GLU A 50 17.02 -5.21 1.72
C GLU A 50 16.88 -6.37 0.72
N VAL A 51 15.71 -7.00 0.66
CA VAL A 51 15.47 -8.13 -0.25
C VAL A 51 15.34 -7.70 -1.72
N SER A 52 15.14 -6.41 -2.00
CA SER A 52 15.05 -5.90 -3.38
C SER A 52 16.33 -6.12 -4.19
N ILE A 53 17.49 -6.28 -3.53
CA ILE A 53 18.77 -6.62 -4.20
C ILE A 53 18.65 -7.94 -4.97
N GLY A 54 17.79 -8.86 -4.53
CA GLY A 54 17.55 -10.14 -5.19
C GLY A 54 16.62 -10.07 -6.40
N LEU A 55 16.05 -8.90 -6.72
CA LEU A 55 15.21 -8.73 -7.89
C LEU A 55 16.05 -8.52 -9.15
N GLU A 56 15.57 -9.08 -10.25
CA GLU A 56 15.98 -8.63 -11.58
C GLU A 56 15.35 -7.26 -11.87
N GLU A 57 16.05 -6.43 -12.62
CA GLU A 57 15.63 -5.06 -12.95
C GLU A 57 14.53 -5.02 -14.01
N TYR A 58 14.47 -6.06 -14.85
CA TYR A 58 13.49 -6.25 -15.91
C TYR A 58 12.24 -7.01 -15.41
N SER A 59 11.06 -6.52 -15.79
CA SER A 59 9.79 -7.23 -15.63
C SER A 59 9.31 -7.83 -16.95
N PRO A 60 9.28 -9.17 -17.08
CA PRO A 60 8.69 -9.83 -18.24
C PRO A 60 7.15 -9.73 -18.29
N TYR A 61 6.49 -9.31 -17.20
CA TYR A 61 5.05 -9.11 -17.19
C TYR A 61 4.63 -7.81 -17.88
N LEU A 62 5.51 -6.80 -17.81
CA LEU A 62 5.26 -5.46 -18.33
C LEU A 62 6.14 -5.12 -19.54
N ASP A 63 7.16 -5.93 -19.84
CA ASP A 63 8.18 -5.65 -20.85
C ASP A 63 8.87 -4.29 -20.61
N ARG A 64 9.26 -4.06 -19.34
CA ARG A 64 9.89 -2.81 -18.87
C ARG A 64 11.02 -3.07 -17.88
N GLU A 65 11.97 -2.15 -17.83
CA GLU A 65 13.12 -2.19 -16.92
C GLU A 65 13.15 -0.98 -15.96
N LEU A 66 13.67 -1.18 -14.74
CA LEU A 66 13.72 -0.14 -13.70
C LEU A 66 14.42 1.16 -14.15
N GLU A 67 15.37 1.09 -15.08
CA GLU A 67 16.06 2.29 -15.61
C GLU A 67 15.11 3.23 -16.37
N GLU A 68 13.98 2.74 -16.88
CA GLU A 68 12.97 3.57 -17.56
C GLU A 68 12.18 4.48 -16.61
N VAL A 69 12.26 4.24 -15.29
CA VAL A 69 11.53 5.01 -14.28
C VAL A 69 12.54 5.64 -13.33
N LYS A 70 12.65 6.97 -13.32
CA LYS A 70 13.43 7.68 -12.31
C LYS A 70 12.63 7.82 -11.02
N TYR A 71 13.02 7.08 -9.98
CA TYR A 71 12.45 7.15 -8.64
C TYR A 71 13.52 7.36 -7.58
N PHE A 72 13.17 8.11 -6.53
CA PHE A 72 14.04 8.39 -5.40
C PHE A 72 13.54 7.61 -4.18
N ASP A 73 14.44 6.97 -3.43
CA ASP A 73 14.09 6.37 -2.15
C ASP A 73 14.56 7.29 -1.01
N ALA A 74 13.59 7.86 -0.30
CA ALA A 74 13.83 8.82 0.77
C ALA A 74 14.19 8.18 2.12
N GLY A 75 14.21 6.84 2.21
CA GLY A 75 14.34 6.13 3.48
C GLY A 75 13.07 6.22 4.30
N ASP A 76 13.22 6.21 5.63
CA ASP A 76 12.08 6.17 6.56
C ASP A 76 11.80 7.55 7.17
N ILE A 77 10.51 7.88 7.32
CA ILE A 77 10.09 9.02 8.11
C ILE A 77 10.45 8.73 9.59
N PRO A 78 11.10 9.67 10.32
CA PRO A 78 11.52 9.45 11.70
C PRO A 78 10.33 9.59 12.67
N LEU A 79 9.40 8.63 12.62
CA LEU A 79 8.15 8.65 13.38
C LEU A 79 8.41 8.52 14.90
N PRO A 80 7.68 9.26 15.74
CA PRO A 80 7.80 9.18 17.19
C PRO A 80 7.18 7.89 17.72
N PHE A 81 7.98 7.12 18.46
CA PHE A 81 7.53 5.86 19.04
C PHE A 81 6.35 6.03 20.00
N GLY A 82 5.31 5.20 19.82
CA GLY A 82 4.15 5.13 20.71
C GLY A 82 3.20 6.32 20.66
N ASN A 83 3.37 7.25 19.71
CA ASN A 83 2.43 8.37 19.50
C ASN A 83 1.83 8.29 18.10
N ALA A 84 0.67 7.63 18.00
CA ALA A 84 -0.04 7.45 16.73
C ALA A 84 -0.37 8.80 16.09
N GLN A 85 -1.10 9.68 16.77
CA GLN A 85 -1.52 10.98 16.20
C GLN A 85 -0.34 11.78 15.63
N ARG A 86 0.75 11.95 16.40
CA ARG A 86 1.92 12.70 15.93
C ARG A 86 2.61 12.02 14.74
N SER A 87 2.60 10.69 14.69
CA SER A 87 3.11 9.95 13.52
C SER A 87 2.25 10.24 12.30
N LEU A 88 0.92 10.24 12.44
CA LEU A 88 0.00 10.55 11.34
C LEU A 88 0.17 11.98 10.83
N ASP A 89 0.35 12.96 11.72
CA ASP A 89 0.59 14.36 11.35
C ASP A 89 1.88 14.50 10.52
N MET A 90 2.94 13.79 10.91
CA MET A 90 4.23 13.80 10.19
C MET A 90 4.13 13.13 8.81
N ILE A 91 3.35 12.04 8.70
CA ILE A 91 3.10 11.38 7.42
C ILE A 91 2.31 12.31 6.49
N GLU A 92 1.24 12.93 6.98
CA GLU A 92 0.42 13.87 6.19
C GLU A 92 1.25 15.07 5.71
N GLU A 93 2.09 15.64 6.59
CA GLU A 93 2.99 16.74 6.24
C GLU A 93 3.98 16.33 5.15
N TYR A 94 4.60 15.15 5.28
CA TYR A 94 5.57 14.66 4.32
C TYR A 94 4.93 14.40 2.95
N VAL A 95 3.80 13.69 2.92
CA VAL A 95 3.07 13.41 1.68
C VAL A 95 2.59 14.71 1.04
N SER A 96 2.07 15.67 1.81
CA SER A 96 1.66 16.97 1.27
C SER A 96 2.81 17.67 0.54
N LYS A 97 4.04 17.62 1.07
CA LYS A 97 5.23 18.17 0.39
C LYS A 97 5.58 17.43 -0.91
N LEU A 98 5.45 16.10 -0.92
CA LEU A 98 5.64 15.32 -2.16
C LEU A 98 4.62 15.71 -3.22
N LEU A 99 3.37 15.85 -2.82
CA LEU A 99 2.28 16.25 -3.69
C LEU A 99 2.46 17.68 -4.19
N ASP A 100 2.86 18.64 -3.35
CA ASP A 100 3.15 20.02 -3.78
C ASP A 100 4.32 20.10 -4.78
N ALA A 101 5.24 19.13 -4.73
CA ALA A 101 6.36 18.97 -5.67
C ALA A 101 6.01 18.11 -6.90
N ASP A 102 4.73 17.80 -7.11
CA ASP A 102 4.21 16.94 -8.20
C ASP A 102 4.92 15.58 -8.30
N LYS A 103 5.28 15.00 -7.15
CA LYS A 103 5.83 13.64 -7.05
C LYS A 103 4.72 12.62 -6.87
N PHE A 104 4.93 11.42 -7.40
CA PHE A 104 4.12 10.24 -7.11
C PHE A 104 4.59 9.65 -5.76
N PRO A 105 3.76 9.63 -4.70
CA PRO A 105 4.12 8.98 -3.45
C PRO A 105 3.93 7.46 -3.54
N LEU A 106 4.97 6.69 -3.19
CA LEU A 106 4.91 5.24 -3.01
C LEU A 106 5.34 4.86 -1.58
N GLY A 107 4.37 4.63 -0.70
CA GLY A 107 4.62 4.35 0.71
C GLY A 107 4.93 2.87 0.99
N LEU A 108 5.93 2.62 1.82
CA LEU A 108 6.17 1.31 2.45
C LEU A 108 5.76 1.44 3.91
N GLY A 109 4.65 0.82 4.29
CA GLY A 109 4.09 0.94 5.64
C GLY A 109 4.61 -0.08 6.63
N GLY A 110 4.33 0.18 7.90
CA GLY A 110 4.15 -0.85 8.91
C GLY A 110 2.67 -1.24 8.95
N GLU A 111 1.93 -0.77 9.94
CA GLU A 111 0.49 -1.01 10.08
C GLU A 111 -0.38 -0.18 9.11
N HIS A 112 -1.61 -0.61 8.83
CA HIS A 112 -2.48 0.04 7.83
C HIS A 112 -2.98 1.44 8.22
N LEU A 113 -2.97 1.79 9.51
CA LEU A 113 -3.37 3.13 9.98
C LEU A 113 -2.52 4.24 9.33
N VAL A 114 -1.28 3.94 8.91
CA VAL A 114 -0.40 4.90 8.24
C VAL A 114 -0.97 5.42 6.93
N SER A 115 -1.91 4.71 6.30
CA SER A 115 -2.57 5.14 5.05
C SER A 115 -3.60 6.25 5.27
N TRP A 116 -4.22 6.34 6.46
CA TRP A 116 -5.19 7.40 6.78
C TRP A 116 -4.69 8.83 6.52
N PRO A 117 -3.52 9.27 7.03
CA PRO A 117 -2.98 10.59 6.74
C PRO A 117 -2.66 10.81 5.27
N ILE A 118 -2.30 9.75 4.53
CA ILE A 118 -2.07 9.82 3.09
C ILE A 118 -3.38 10.11 2.37
N PHE A 119 -4.46 9.41 2.72
CA PHE A 119 -5.78 9.63 2.13
C PHE A 119 -6.25 11.08 2.34
N LYS A 120 -6.02 11.66 3.52
CA LYS A 120 -6.33 13.08 3.78
C LYS A 120 -5.58 14.01 2.81
N ALA A 121 -4.27 13.81 2.66
CA ALA A 121 -3.45 14.61 1.73
C ALA A 121 -3.88 14.42 0.27
N MET A 122 -4.16 13.18 -0.14
CA MET A 122 -4.62 12.86 -1.50
C MET A 122 -5.98 13.46 -1.80
N ALA A 123 -6.96 13.34 -0.90
CA ALA A 123 -8.30 13.91 -1.08
C ALA A 123 -8.27 15.44 -1.19
N LYS A 124 -7.34 16.09 -0.47
CA LYS A 124 -7.11 17.54 -0.57
C LYS A 124 -6.58 17.95 -1.95
N LYS A 125 -5.66 17.17 -2.54
CA LYS A 125 -5.10 17.45 -3.88
C LYS A 125 -6.03 17.03 -5.02
N TYR A 126 -6.78 15.95 -4.83
CA TYR A 126 -7.61 15.30 -5.86
C TYR A 126 -9.08 15.25 -5.41
N PRO A 127 -9.91 16.24 -5.75
CA PRO A 127 -11.32 16.27 -5.31
C PRO A 127 -12.20 15.13 -5.81
N ASP A 128 -11.81 14.46 -6.91
CA ASP A 128 -12.49 13.30 -7.48
C ASP A 128 -11.69 12.00 -7.25
N LEU A 129 -11.02 11.90 -6.10
CA LEU A 129 -10.23 10.73 -5.72
C LEU A 129 -11.11 9.49 -5.58
N ALA A 130 -10.64 8.38 -6.15
CA ALA A 130 -11.12 7.04 -5.81
C ALA A 130 -10.00 6.25 -5.11
N ILE A 131 -10.40 5.33 -4.24
CA ILE A 131 -9.47 4.44 -3.52
C ILE A 131 -9.73 3.00 -3.90
N ILE A 132 -8.68 2.31 -4.35
CA ILE A 132 -8.64 0.85 -4.44
C ILE A 132 -7.95 0.33 -3.19
N HIS A 133 -8.65 -0.52 -2.46
CA HIS A 133 -8.24 -1.14 -1.21
C HIS A 133 -8.19 -2.66 -1.42
N MET A 134 -7.03 -3.28 -1.22
CA MET A 134 -6.85 -4.73 -1.34
C MET A 134 -6.45 -5.27 0.03
N ASP A 135 -7.30 -6.10 0.64
CA ASP A 135 -7.18 -6.49 2.05
C ASP A 135 -7.98 -7.76 2.35
N ALA A 136 -7.62 -8.50 3.39
CA ALA A 136 -8.48 -9.54 3.95
C ALA A 136 -9.62 -8.97 4.81
N HIS A 137 -9.43 -7.82 5.44
CA HIS A 137 -10.28 -7.19 6.43
C HIS A 137 -11.04 -5.99 5.86
N THR A 138 -12.17 -5.67 6.49
CA THR A 138 -12.98 -4.52 6.10
C THR A 138 -12.34 -3.18 6.48
N ASP A 139 -11.72 -3.11 7.65
CA ASP A 139 -11.19 -1.88 8.25
C ASP A 139 -12.22 -0.74 8.37
N LEU A 140 -13.47 -1.15 8.58
CA LEU A 140 -14.66 -0.31 8.63
C LEU A 140 -15.12 0.02 10.05
N ARG A 141 -14.30 -0.29 11.05
CA ARG A 141 -14.61 0.04 12.44
C ARG A 141 -14.50 1.54 12.69
N GLU A 142 -15.37 2.06 13.53
CA GLU A 142 -15.27 3.44 14.01
C GLU A 142 -14.14 3.59 15.05
N SER A 143 -13.96 2.56 15.87
CA SER A 143 -12.89 2.42 16.85
C SER A 143 -12.60 0.94 17.12
N TYR A 144 -11.43 0.67 17.69
CA TYR A 144 -11.01 -0.66 18.11
C TYR A 144 -10.48 -0.60 19.55
N GLU A 145 -11.03 -1.41 20.44
CA GLU A 145 -10.70 -1.39 21.89
C GLU A 145 -10.82 0.02 22.53
N GLY A 146 -11.77 0.83 22.03
CA GLY A 146 -12.02 2.19 22.50
C GLY A 146 -11.13 3.26 21.84
N GLU A 147 -10.17 2.88 21.00
CA GLU A 147 -9.28 3.80 20.30
C GLU A 147 -9.75 4.06 18.86
N PRO A 148 -10.00 5.33 18.47
CA PRO A 148 -10.44 5.65 17.12
C PRO A 148 -9.28 5.62 16.11
N LEU A 149 -8.04 5.66 16.56
CA LEU A 149 -6.85 5.56 15.71
C LEU A 149 -6.30 4.14 15.85
N SER A 150 -6.72 3.26 14.93
CA SER A 150 -6.28 1.87 14.86
C SER A 150 -6.14 1.43 13.41
N HIS A 151 -5.24 0.47 13.16
CA HIS A 151 -5.12 -0.21 11.87
C HIS A 151 -6.47 -0.67 11.32
N SER A 152 -7.44 -1.04 12.16
CA SER A 152 -8.78 -1.51 11.73
C SER A 152 -9.82 -0.43 11.42
N THR A 153 -9.41 0.83 11.31
CA THR A 153 -10.30 2.01 11.13
C THR A 153 -10.06 2.92 9.90
N PRO A 154 -8.96 2.83 9.13
CA PRO A 154 -8.64 3.84 8.11
C PRO A 154 -9.65 3.85 6.96
N ILE A 155 -10.25 2.71 6.62
CA ILE A 155 -11.23 2.62 5.53
C ILE A 155 -12.57 3.24 5.93
N ARG A 156 -13.00 3.07 7.19
CA ARG A 156 -14.18 3.81 7.68
C ARG A 156 -13.99 5.32 7.56
N LYS A 157 -12.83 5.80 8.01
CA LYS A 157 -12.51 7.24 8.01
C LYS A 157 -12.45 7.80 6.60
N VAL A 158 -11.95 7.03 5.64
CA VAL A 158 -11.87 7.51 4.27
C VAL A 158 -13.21 7.49 3.56
N CYS A 159 -14.08 6.51 3.84
CA CYS A 159 -15.48 6.57 3.40
C CYS A 159 -16.19 7.83 3.91
N ASP A 160 -15.97 8.21 5.17
CA ASP A 160 -16.53 9.44 5.75
C ASP A 160 -15.94 10.72 5.10
N LEU A 161 -14.71 10.65 4.57
CA LEU A 161 -14.00 11.78 3.96
C LEU A 161 -14.38 12.01 2.50
N ILE A 162 -14.41 10.96 1.67
CA ILE A 162 -14.59 11.06 0.22
C ILE A 162 -15.90 10.45 -0.28
N GLY A 163 -16.73 9.89 0.60
CA GLY A 163 -17.93 9.15 0.24
C GLY A 163 -17.65 7.65 0.01
N PRO A 164 -18.48 6.74 0.54
CA PRO A 164 -18.28 5.29 0.42
C PRO A 164 -18.33 4.79 -1.02
N GLU A 165 -19.04 5.48 -1.92
CA GLU A 165 -19.13 5.15 -3.34
C GLU A 165 -17.79 5.31 -4.08
N ASN A 166 -16.84 6.04 -3.49
CA ASN A 166 -15.50 6.28 -4.03
C ASN A 166 -14.44 5.33 -3.48
N VAL A 167 -14.83 4.39 -2.61
CA VAL A 167 -13.95 3.39 -2.01
C VAL A 167 -14.31 2.00 -2.54
N TYR A 168 -13.31 1.30 -3.07
CA TYR A 168 -13.44 -0.01 -3.71
C TYR A 168 -12.54 -1.01 -2.99
N SER A 169 -13.12 -1.92 -2.21
CA SER A 169 -12.38 -2.93 -1.43
C SER A 169 -12.48 -4.31 -2.06
N PHE A 170 -11.37 -5.02 -2.14
CA PHE A 170 -11.24 -6.32 -2.83
C PHE A 170 -10.50 -7.34 -1.95
N GLY A 171 -10.83 -8.63 -2.10
CA GLY A 171 -10.21 -9.70 -1.30
C GLY A 171 -10.81 -9.89 0.09
N ILE A 172 -11.84 -9.09 0.44
CA ILE A 172 -12.40 -9.02 1.79
C ILE A 172 -13.02 -10.36 2.19
N ARG A 173 -12.61 -10.88 3.33
CA ARG A 173 -13.08 -12.17 3.87
C ARG A 173 -13.19 -12.20 5.39
N SER A 174 -12.79 -11.12 6.06
CA SER A 174 -12.85 -10.96 7.51
C SER A 174 -13.41 -9.60 7.90
N GLY A 175 -14.12 -9.55 9.02
CA GLY A 175 -14.83 -8.35 9.50
C GLY A 175 -16.06 -8.71 10.34
N MET A 176 -16.54 -7.76 11.14
CA MET A 176 -17.79 -7.93 11.90
C MET A 176 -19.00 -7.86 10.96
N LYS A 177 -20.08 -8.54 11.33
CA LYS A 177 -21.31 -8.57 10.51
C LYS A 177 -21.84 -7.16 10.25
N GLU A 178 -21.75 -6.30 11.25
CA GLU A 178 -22.16 -4.90 11.24
C GLU A 178 -21.36 -4.08 10.22
N GLU A 179 -20.09 -4.41 9.99
CA GLU A 179 -19.23 -3.74 8.99
C GLU A 179 -19.71 -4.04 7.57
N PHE A 180 -20.02 -5.32 7.28
CA PHE A 180 -20.57 -5.72 5.98
C PHE A 180 -21.98 -5.18 5.75
N GLU A 181 -22.82 -5.15 6.79
CA GLU A 181 -24.16 -4.57 6.72
C GLU A 181 -24.10 -3.06 6.46
N TRP A 182 -23.24 -2.34 7.19
CA TRP A 182 -23.00 -0.93 6.97
C TRP A 182 -22.53 -0.63 5.55
N ALA A 183 -21.51 -1.34 5.05
CA ALA A 183 -20.96 -1.15 3.70
C ALA A 183 -22.05 -1.30 2.62
N LYS A 184 -22.93 -2.29 2.79
CA LYS A 184 -24.06 -2.54 1.90
C LYS A 184 -25.11 -1.43 1.98
N GLU A 185 -25.45 -0.98 3.19
CA GLU A 185 -26.45 0.07 3.42
C GLU A 185 -26.03 1.42 2.83
N VAL A 186 -24.75 1.77 2.95
CA VAL A 186 -24.22 3.05 2.44
C VAL A 186 -23.77 3.00 0.98
N GLY A 187 -23.86 1.84 0.33
CA GLY A 187 -23.53 1.68 -1.09
C GLY A 187 -22.02 1.67 -1.40
N MET A 188 -21.19 1.24 -0.45
CA MET A 188 -19.75 1.04 -0.67
C MET A 188 -19.48 -0.09 -1.66
N ASN A 189 -18.43 0.03 -2.49
CA ASN A 189 -18.02 -1.03 -3.40
C ASN A 189 -17.15 -2.07 -2.67
N LEU A 190 -17.76 -3.08 -2.07
CA LEU A 190 -17.06 -4.14 -1.35
C LEU A 190 -17.19 -5.48 -2.07
N TYR A 191 -16.04 -6.02 -2.51
CA TYR A 191 -15.90 -7.29 -3.22
C TYR A 191 -15.20 -8.30 -2.31
N LYS A 192 -15.85 -9.44 -2.11
CA LYS A 192 -15.36 -10.48 -1.19
C LYS A 192 -14.50 -11.52 -1.92
N PHE A 193 -13.56 -12.10 -1.18
CA PHE A 193 -12.73 -13.25 -1.55
C PHE A 193 -11.72 -13.01 -2.68
N ASP A 194 -12.18 -12.73 -3.89
CA ASP A 194 -11.33 -12.56 -5.07
C ASP A 194 -10.94 -11.08 -5.28
N VAL A 195 -9.81 -10.85 -5.95
CA VAL A 195 -9.36 -9.49 -6.32
C VAL A 195 -9.44 -9.29 -7.83
N LEU A 196 -8.83 -10.16 -8.62
CA LEU A 196 -8.53 -9.86 -10.02
C LEU A 196 -9.79 -9.68 -10.89
N GLU A 197 -10.73 -10.62 -10.81
CA GLU A 197 -11.93 -10.60 -11.64
C GLU A 197 -12.85 -9.42 -11.33
N PRO A 198 -13.25 -9.16 -10.07
CA PRO A 198 -14.03 -7.95 -9.76
C PRO A 198 -13.27 -6.66 -10.08
N LEU A 199 -11.95 -6.62 -9.89
CA LEU A 199 -11.14 -5.46 -10.25
C LEU A 199 -11.23 -5.14 -11.74
N LYS A 200 -11.14 -6.15 -12.63
CA LYS A 200 -11.27 -5.96 -14.08
C LYS A 200 -12.61 -5.32 -14.48
N GLU A 201 -13.69 -5.62 -13.76
CA GLU A 201 -15.01 -5.00 -13.99
C GLU A 201 -15.07 -3.54 -13.50
N VAL A 202 -14.27 -3.20 -12.48
CA VAL A 202 -14.22 -1.85 -11.88
C VAL A 202 -13.31 -0.91 -12.66
N LEU A 203 -12.16 -1.39 -13.15
CA LEU A 203 -11.15 -0.55 -13.82
C LEU A 203 -11.72 0.37 -14.93
N PRO A 204 -12.61 -0.09 -15.83
CA PRO A 204 -13.22 0.78 -16.83
C PRO A 204 -14.06 1.92 -16.24
N LYS A 205 -14.67 1.72 -15.06
CA LYS A 205 -15.50 2.72 -14.37
C LYS A 205 -14.66 3.82 -13.72
N LEU A 206 -13.38 3.54 -13.46
CA LEU A 206 -12.42 4.48 -12.87
C LEU A 206 -11.54 5.19 -13.91
N ALA A 207 -11.76 4.95 -15.21
CA ALA A 207 -10.96 5.53 -16.28
C ALA A 207 -10.97 7.07 -16.21
N GLY A 208 -9.77 7.67 -16.26
CA GLY A 208 -9.59 9.13 -16.20
C GLY A 208 -9.71 9.75 -14.79
N ARG A 209 -10.12 9.00 -13.77
CA ARG A 209 -10.15 9.49 -12.38
C ARG A 209 -8.79 9.31 -11.69
N PRO A 210 -8.40 10.21 -10.76
CA PRO A 210 -7.26 9.97 -9.90
C PRO A 210 -7.58 8.83 -8.92
N VAL A 211 -6.74 7.78 -8.94
CA VAL A 211 -6.90 6.59 -8.09
C VAL A 211 -5.70 6.46 -7.16
N TYR A 212 -5.95 6.31 -5.87
CA TYR A 212 -4.94 5.86 -4.91
C TYR A 212 -5.12 4.36 -4.65
N VAL A 213 -4.04 3.60 -4.63
CA VAL A 213 -4.07 2.15 -4.39
C VAL A 213 -3.38 1.84 -3.08
N THR A 214 -4.09 1.25 -2.13
CA THR A 214 -3.52 0.73 -0.88
C THR A 214 -3.61 -0.79 -0.89
N ILE A 215 -2.49 -1.45 -0.61
CA ILE A 215 -2.40 -2.91 -0.56
C ILE A 215 -1.98 -3.33 0.84
N ASP A 216 -2.89 -3.95 1.57
CA ASP A 216 -2.53 -4.77 2.72
C ASP A 216 -2.00 -6.12 2.22
N ILE A 217 -0.81 -6.51 2.69
CA ILE A 217 -0.20 -7.77 2.27
C ILE A 217 -1.01 -9.00 2.72
N ASP A 218 -1.84 -8.85 3.75
CA ASP A 218 -2.70 -9.93 4.27
C ASP A 218 -3.87 -10.29 3.35
N VAL A 219 -4.11 -9.50 2.28
CA VAL A 219 -5.01 -9.90 1.19
C VAL A 219 -4.61 -11.26 0.63
N LEU A 220 -3.31 -11.59 0.66
CA LEU A 220 -2.76 -12.87 0.28
C LEU A 220 -3.08 -13.96 1.32
N ASP A 221 -3.26 -15.18 0.84
CA ASP A 221 -3.33 -16.33 1.75
C ASP A 221 -2.03 -16.47 2.57
N PRO A 222 -2.11 -16.88 3.86
CA PRO A 222 -0.96 -17.25 4.70
C PRO A 222 0.08 -18.16 4.04
N ALA A 223 -0.33 -19.02 3.10
CA ALA A 223 0.58 -19.86 2.32
C ALA A 223 1.52 -19.06 1.38
N HIS A 224 1.18 -17.81 1.09
CA HIS A 224 1.93 -16.89 0.22
C HIS A 224 2.49 -15.67 0.96
N ALA A 225 1.89 -15.28 2.09
CA ALA A 225 2.34 -14.16 2.91
C ALA A 225 2.23 -14.47 4.42
N PRO A 226 3.03 -15.41 4.96
CA PRO A 226 2.98 -15.74 6.39
C PRO A 226 3.43 -14.59 7.31
N GLY A 227 4.23 -13.66 6.79
CA GLY A 227 4.83 -12.52 7.48
C GLY A 227 3.94 -11.29 7.52
N THR A 228 2.78 -11.39 8.18
CA THR A 228 1.85 -10.27 8.42
C THR A 228 1.32 -10.28 9.86
N GLY A 229 0.68 -9.20 10.33
CA GLY A 229 0.07 -9.06 11.65
C GLY A 229 -1.15 -9.97 11.84
N THR A 230 -2.09 -9.99 10.91
CA THR A 230 -3.38 -10.71 10.98
C THR A 230 -3.52 -11.71 9.83
N LEU A 231 -3.11 -12.96 10.04
CA LEU A 231 -3.26 -13.99 9.01
C LEU A 231 -4.73 -14.37 8.86
N GLU A 232 -5.22 -14.34 7.63
CA GLU A 232 -6.58 -14.77 7.30
C GLU A 232 -6.56 -15.78 6.17
N ALA A 233 -6.94 -17.03 6.46
CA ALA A 233 -6.87 -18.14 5.52
C ALA A 233 -7.96 -18.03 4.42
N GLY A 234 -7.71 -18.65 3.27
CA GLY A 234 -8.61 -18.59 2.11
C GLY A 234 -8.45 -17.30 1.30
N GLY A 235 -7.25 -16.71 1.35
CA GLY A 235 -6.92 -15.52 0.56
C GLY A 235 -6.49 -15.84 -0.87
N ILE A 236 -6.18 -14.78 -1.61
CA ILE A 236 -5.70 -14.91 -2.98
C ILE A 236 -4.24 -15.36 -3.03
N THR A 237 -3.82 -15.87 -4.19
CA THR A 237 -2.41 -16.24 -4.39
C THR A 237 -1.55 -15.02 -4.71
N SER A 238 -0.23 -15.11 -4.47
CA SER A 238 0.71 -14.06 -4.89
C SER A 238 0.67 -13.80 -6.40
N LYS A 239 0.30 -14.80 -7.21
CA LYS A 239 0.10 -14.67 -8.65
C LYS A 239 -1.11 -13.82 -9.00
N GLU A 240 -2.22 -13.95 -8.27
CA GLU A 240 -3.42 -13.16 -8.51
C GLU A 240 -3.21 -11.68 -8.15
N LEU A 241 -2.51 -11.39 -7.04
CA LEU A 241 -2.18 -10.00 -6.69
C LEU A 241 -1.25 -9.39 -7.75
N LEU A 242 -0.25 -10.15 -8.22
CA LEU A 242 0.63 -9.72 -9.31
C LEU A 242 -0.16 -9.40 -10.59
N ASP A 243 -1.09 -10.28 -10.98
CA ASP A 243 -1.95 -10.07 -12.14
C ASP A 243 -2.88 -8.86 -11.96
N SER A 244 -3.30 -8.56 -10.73
CA SER A 244 -4.13 -7.41 -10.40
C SER A 244 -3.34 -6.11 -10.56
N ILE A 245 -2.08 -6.07 -10.11
CA ILE A 245 -1.16 -4.93 -10.32
C ILE A 245 -0.92 -4.70 -11.81
N VAL A 246 -0.69 -5.77 -12.57
CA VAL A 246 -0.49 -5.72 -14.04
C VAL A 246 -1.78 -5.30 -14.75
N ALA A 247 -2.96 -5.74 -14.28
CA ALA A 247 -4.25 -5.32 -14.82
C ALA A 247 -4.47 -3.81 -14.62
N ILE A 248 -4.10 -3.26 -13.46
CA ILE A 248 -4.11 -1.82 -13.21
C ILE A 248 -3.16 -1.09 -14.19
N ALA A 249 -1.94 -1.58 -14.36
CA ALA A 249 -0.94 -0.98 -15.26
C ALA A 249 -1.44 -0.89 -16.71
N ASN A 250 -2.08 -1.96 -17.19
CA ASN A 250 -2.64 -2.07 -18.53
C ASN A 250 -4.01 -1.37 -18.69
N SER A 251 -4.56 -0.81 -17.62
CA SER A 251 -5.81 -0.06 -17.67
C SER A 251 -5.60 1.43 -18.00
N ASN A 252 -6.70 2.14 -18.21
CA ASN A 252 -6.74 3.59 -18.45
C ASN A 252 -7.03 4.41 -17.18
N ILE A 253 -6.80 3.83 -15.98
CA ILE A 253 -6.92 4.60 -14.74
C ILE A 253 -5.66 5.43 -14.51
N ASN A 254 -5.81 6.58 -13.84
CA ASN A 254 -4.70 7.44 -13.46
C ASN A 254 -4.32 7.15 -12.00
N VAL A 255 -3.38 6.24 -11.78
CA VAL A 255 -2.86 6.00 -10.43
C VAL A 255 -2.02 7.20 -10.01
N VAL A 256 -2.39 7.83 -8.90
CA VAL A 256 -1.75 9.07 -8.41
C VAL A 256 -0.85 8.85 -7.19
N GLY A 257 -0.86 7.66 -6.62
CA GLY A 257 -0.02 7.25 -5.51
C GLY A 257 -0.42 5.85 -5.03
N ALA A 258 0.43 5.25 -4.21
CA ALA A 258 0.12 3.96 -3.61
C ALA A 258 0.88 3.71 -2.30
N ASP A 259 0.43 2.71 -1.54
CA ASP A 259 1.19 2.12 -0.44
C ASP A 259 1.04 0.60 -0.38
N LEU A 260 2.02 -0.04 0.27
CA LEU A 260 1.99 -1.45 0.65
C LEU A 260 2.30 -1.57 2.14
N VAL A 261 1.43 -2.23 2.89
CA VAL A 261 1.44 -2.25 4.36
C VAL A 261 1.41 -3.69 4.92
N GLU A 262 1.44 -3.79 6.25
CA GLU A 262 1.37 -4.99 7.11
C GLU A 262 2.42 -6.08 6.89
N VAL A 263 3.51 -5.79 6.16
CA VAL A 263 4.65 -6.72 6.08
C VAL A 263 5.37 -6.78 7.42
N ALA A 264 5.31 -7.93 8.08
CA ALA A 264 5.94 -8.22 9.37
C ALA A 264 7.01 -9.33 9.21
N PRO A 265 8.27 -8.97 8.89
CA PRO A 265 9.33 -9.94 8.58
C PRO A 265 9.64 -10.96 9.68
N VAL A 266 9.40 -10.59 10.94
CA VAL A 266 9.71 -11.41 12.11
C VAL A 266 8.94 -12.74 12.14
N TYR A 267 7.85 -12.86 11.37
CA TYR A 267 7.02 -14.07 11.28
C TYR A 267 7.30 -14.90 10.01
N ASP A 268 8.26 -14.50 9.19
CA ASP A 268 8.62 -15.20 7.95
C ASP A 268 10.13 -15.36 7.84
N HIS A 269 10.65 -16.43 8.42
CA HIS A 269 12.08 -16.74 8.42
C HIS A 269 12.67 -17.03 7.03
N SER A 270 11.82 -17.19 6.02
CA SER A 270 12.21 -17.48 4.63
C SER A 270 12.08 -16.27 3.70
N ASP A 271 11.64 -15.13 4.23
CA ASP A 271 11.40 -13.89 3.49
C ASP A 271 10.44 -14.03 2.30
N GLN A 272 9.52 -14.99 2.32
CA GLN A 272 8.53 -15.14 1.24
C GLN A 272 7.68 -13.86 1.07
N THR A 273 7.24 -13.28 2.18
CA THR A 273 6.37 -12.11 2.26
C THR A 273 7.12 -10.83 1.86
N PRO A 274 8.29 -10.49 2.43
CA PRO A 274 9.07 -9.36 1.95
C PRO A 274 9.51 -9.48 0.49
N VAL A 275 9.86 -10.67 -0.01
CA VAL A 275 10.24 -10.88 -1.42
C VAL A 275 9.03 -10.66 -2.34
N ALA A 276 7.85 -11.16 -1.97
CA ALA A 276 6.62 -10.89 -2.70
C ALA A 276 6.30 -9.39 -2.72
N ALA A 277 6.32 -8.73 -1.55
CA ALA A 277 6.10 -7.29 -1.43
C ALA A 277 7.09 -6.48 -2.28
N SER A 278 8.37 -6.81 -2.24
CA SER A 278 9.42 -6.15 -3.04
C SER A 278 9.15 -6.29 -4.54
N LYS A 279 8.73 -7.48 -5.00
CA LYS A 279 8.33 -7.68 -6.40
C LYS A 279 7.10 -6.87 -6.77
N PHE A 280 6.08 -6.79 -5.90
CA PHE A 280 4.91 -5.95 -6.14
C PHE A 280 5.29 -4.47 -6.26
N VAL A 281 6.17 -3.97 -5.38
CA VAL A 281 6.70 -2.60 -5.45
C VAL A 281 7.38 -2.34 -6.80
N ARG A 282 8.21 -3.27 -7.30
CA ARG A 282 8.82 -3.17 -8.64
C ARG A 282 7.75 -3.07 -9.74
N GLU A 283 6.73 -3.92 -9.71
CA GLU A 283 5.66 -3.88 -10.73
C GLU A 283 4.79 -2.62 -10.63
N MET A 284 4.58 -2.07 -9.42
CA MET A 284 3.88 -0.79 -9.24
C MET A 284 4.70 0.35 -9.84
N LEU A 285 6.02 0.40 -9.59
CA LEU A 285 6.92 1.39 -10.19
C LEU A 285 6.90 1.33 -11.72
N LEU A 286 7.04 0.12 -12.28
CA LEU A 286 7.08 -0.08 -13.73
C LEU A 286 5.70 0.03 -14.38
N GLY A 287 4.62 -0.27 -13.68
CA GLY A 287 3.29 -0.38 -14.27
C GLY A 287 2.47 0.90 -14.17
N TRP A 288 2.59 1.61 -13.06
CA TRP A 288 1.68 2.71 -12.72
C TRP A 288 2.28 4.08 -13.00
N VAL A 289 3.60 4.14 -13.22
CA VAL A 289 4.33 5.36 -13.54
C VAL A 289 4.62 5.37 -15.04
N LYS A 290 3.77 6.10 -15.76
CA LYS A 290 3.86 6.32 -17.21
C LYS A 290 4.60 7.60 -17.54
#